data_AF-A0A9D5L9T9-F1
#
_entry.id   AF-A0A9D5L9T9-F1
#
_cell.length_a   1.000
_cell.length_b   1.000
_cell.length_c   1.000
_cell.angle_alpha   90.00
_cell.angle_beta   90.00
_cell.angle_gamma   90.00
#
_symmetry.space_group_name_H-M   'P 1'
#
loop_
_entity.id
_entity.type
_entity.pdbx_description
1 polymer ?
#
loop_
_entity_poly.entity_id
_entity_poly.type
_entity_poly.pdbx_seq_one_letter_code
_entity_poly.pdbx_strand_id
1 'polypeptide(L)' 'MMRIERTIYLDKVIESRHNGMIKIITGVRRSGKSFLLFDLFADWLEAEGVSSDHIIKIDLENRRNKSLRNPDNL' A
#
# COMPACT_ATOMS: atom_id res chain seq x y z
N MET A 1 9.57 -19.98 3.90
CA MET A 1 10.32 -18.70 3.80
C MET A 1 9.81 -17.79 4.90
N MET A 2 10.68 -17.13 5.65
CA MET A 2 10.29 -16.26 6.78
C MET A 2 9.81 -14.91 6.24
N ARG A 3 8.59 -14.51 6.61
CA ARG A 3 8.04 -13.19 6.30
C ARG A 3 8.61 -12.16 7.28
N ILE A 4 9.11 -11.03 6.77
CA ILE A 4 9.60 -9.95 7.62
C ILE A 4 8.44 -8.99 7.89
N GLU A 5 7.97 -8.94 9.14
CA GLU A 5 6.75 -8.24 9.53
C GLU A 5 6.86 -6.70 9.50
N ARG A 6 8.08 -6.14 9.52
CA ARG A 6 8.33 -4.68 9.49
C ARG A 6 7.47 -3.86 10.46
N THR A 7 7.19 -4.41 11.65
CA THR A 7 6.22 -3.90 12.65
C THR A 7 6.24 -2.38 12.80
N ILE A 8 7.41 -1.78 13.07
CA ILE A 8 7.55 -0.31 13.22
C ILE A 8 6.94 0.49 12.06
N TYR A 9 7.10 0.04 10.81
CA TYR A 9 6.56 0.74 9.65
C TYR A 9 5.09 0.42 9.42
N LEU A 10 4.69 -0.81 9.69
CA LEU A 10 3.31 -1.25 9.57
C LEU A 10 2.41 -0.51 10.58
N ASP A 11 2.85 -0.46 11.84
CA ASP A 11 2.14 0.22 12.93
C ASP A 11 1.92 1.71 12.62
N LYS A 12 2.95 2.40 12.08
CA LYS A 12 2.81 3.80 11.63
C LYS A 12 1.72 3.99 10.58
N VAL A 13 1.58 3.05 9.64
CA VAL A 13 0.53 3.13 8.62
C VAL A 13 -0.84 2.88 9.27
N ILE A 14 -0.95 1.87 10.14
CA ILE A 14 -2.17 1.50 10.87
C ILE A 14 -2.68 2.64 11.75
N GLU A 15 -1.80 3.23 12.57
CA GLU A 15 -2.12 4.35 13.48
C GLU A 15 -2.57 5.60 12.74
N SER A 16 -2.06 5.79 11.52
CA SER A 16 -2.40 6.95 10.70
C SER A 16 -3.76 6.84 10.01
N ARG A 17 -4.47 5.70 10.09
CA ARG A 17 -5.76 5.49 9.41
C ARG A 17 -6.88 6.38 9.97
N HIS A 18 -7.98 6.47 9.22
CA HIS A 18 -9.24 7.09 9.62
C HIS A 18 -9.20 8.57 10.05
N ASN A 19 -8.14 9.31 9.67
CA ASN A 19 -8.05 10.76 9.90
C ASN A 19 -8.32 11.61 8.66
N GLY A 20 -8.83 11.01 7.57
CA GLY A 20 -9.20 11.72 6.33
C GLY A 20 -8.02 12.20 5.47
N MET A 21 -6.77 11.98 5.91
CA MET A 21 -5.57 12.48 5.21
C MET A 21 -4.93 11.39 4.34
N ILE A 22 -4.48 11.77 3.14
CA ILE A 22 -3.68 10.92 2.26
C ILE A 22 -2.32 10.61 2.90
N LYS A 23 -1.86 9.36 2.79
CA LYS A 23 -0.57 8.90 3.32
C LYS A 23 0.44 8.71 2.20
N ILE A 24 1.61 9.35 2.34
CA ILE A 24 2.72 9.22 1.39
C ILE A 24 3.84 8.43 2.07
N ILE A 25 4.19 7.29 1.50
CA ILE A 25 5.30 6.46 1.97
C ILE A 25 6.51 6.68 1.05
N THR A 26 7.57 7.25 1.60
CA THR A 26 8.81 7.54 0.87
C THR A 26 9.93 6.58 1.25
N GLY A 27 11.02 6.59 0.47
CA GLY A 27 12.22 5.80 0.73
C GLY A 27 12.90 5.33 -0.54
N VAL A 28 14.18 4.94 -0.42
CA VAL A 28 15.03 4.54 -1.56
C VAL A 28 14.46 3.37 -2.36
N ARG A 29 14.84 3.26 -3.64
CA ARG A 29 14.46 2.13 -4.50
C ARG A 29 14.85 0.80 -3.84
N ARG A 30 13.98 -0.21 -3.91
CA ARG A 30 14.12 -1.54 -3.27
C ARG A 30 14.08 -1.56 -1.73
N SER A 31 13.66 -0.49 -1.06
CA SER A 31 13.41 -0.49 0.39
C SER A 31 12.14 -1.25 0.85
N GLY A 32 11.49 -2.01 -0.04
CA GLY A 32 10.31 -2.82 0.28
C GLY A 32 9.00 -2.05 0.51
N LYS A 33 8.85 -0.83 -0.03
CA LYS A 33 7.61 -0.03 0.11
C LYS A 33 6.39 -0.74 -0.47
N SER A 34 6.53 -1.30 -1.67
CA SER A 34 5.44 -2.07 -2.30
C SER A 34 5.05 -3.27 -1.45
N PHE A 35 6.03 -3.98 -0.88
CA PHE A 35 5.76 -5.10 0.03
C PHE A 35 5.05 -4.66 1.32
N LEU A 36 5.44 -3.51 1.89
CA LEU A 36 4.75 -2.94 3.06
C LEU A 36 3.27 -2.64 2.76
N LEU A 37 2.97 -2.06 1.60
CA LEU A 37 1.60 -1.65 1.26
C LEU A 37 0.74 -2.78 0.67
N PHE A 38 1.28 -3.52 -0.29
CA PHE A 38 0.51 -4.49 -1.08
C PHE A 38 0.42 -5.86 -0.42
N ASP A 39 1.33 -6.19 0.49
CA ASP A 39 1.31 -7.46 1.21
C ASP A 39 1.00 -7.21 2.69
N LEU A 40 1.89 -6.57 3.44
CA LEU A 40 1.73 -6.45 4.91
C LEU A 40 0.47 -5.68 5.32
N PHE A 41 0.29 -4.47 4.80
CA PHE A 41 -0.83 -3.63 5.17
C PHE A 41 -2.16 -4.14 4.58
N ALA A 42 -2.13 -4.70 3.37
CA ALA A 42 -3.31 -5.30 2.76
C ALA A 42 -3.80 -6.52 3.55
N ASP A 43 -2.91 -7.45 3.91
CA ASP A 43 -3.28 -8.63 4.70
C ASP A 43 -3.80 -8.22 6.08
N TRP A 44 -3.21 -7.17 6.67
CA TRP A 44 -3.70 -6.62 7.93
C TRP A 44 -5.12 -6.03 7.80
N LEU A 45 -5.43 -5.33 6.69
CA LEU A 45 -6.79 -4.84 6.42
C LEU A 45 -7.79 -5.99 6.23
N GLU A 46 -7.40 -7.05 5.53
CA GLU A 46 -8.23 -8.25 5.35
C GLU A 46 -8.51 -8.95 6.69
N ALA A 47 -7.49 -9.07 7.56
CA ALA A 47 -7.64 -9.64 8.90
C ALA A 47 -8.61 -8.85 9.80
N GLU A 48 -8.73 -7.54 9.56
CA GLU A 48 -9.67 -6.65 10.26
C GLU A 48 -11.08 -6.66 9.64
N GLY A 49 -11.30 -7.47 8.61
CA GLY A 49 -12.61 -7.66 7.97
C GLY A 49 -12.88 -6.72 6.80
N VAL A 50 -11.87 -6.00 6.29
CA VAL A 50 -12.03 -5.28 5.02
C VAL A 50 -12.06 -6.29 3.89
N SER A 51 -13.17 -6.31 3.14
CA SER A 51 -13.31 -7.19 1.99
C SER A 51 -12.26 -6.88 0.92
N SER A 52 -11.71 -7.91 0.29
CA SER A 52 -10.57 -7.77 -0.63
C SER A 52 -10.91 -6.96 -1.89
N ASP A 53 -12.17 -6.95 -2.32
CA ASP A 53 -12.68 -6.10 -3.40
C ASP A 53 -12.70 -4.60 -3.03
N HIS A 54 -12.64 -4.27 -1.74
CA HIS A 54 -12.48 -2.90 -1.25
C HIS A 54 -10.99 -2.50 -1.08
N ILE A 55 -10.04 -3.38 -1.37
CA ILE A 55 -8.59 -3.12 -1.28
C ILE A 55 -8.00 -2.99 -2.69
N ILE A 56 -7.97 -1.76 -3.21
CA ILE A 56 -7.51 -1.49 -4.57
C ILE A 56 -5.99 -1.29 -4.60
N LYS A 57 -5.27 -2.22 -5.22
CA LYS A 57 -3.81 -2.16 -5.41
C LYS A 57 -3.48 -1.74 -6.83
N ILE A 58 -2.79 -0.61 -6.99
CA ILE A 58 -2.35 -0.12 -8.32
C ILE A 58 -0.83 0.03 -8.34
N ASP A 59 -0.18 -0.84 -9.11
CA ASP A 59 1.25 -0.68 -9.43
C ASP A 59 1.41 0.29 -10.60
N LEU A 60 1.72 1.54 -10.30
CA LEU A 60 1.96 2.55 -11.33
C LEU A 60 3.24 2.29 -12.12
N GLU A 61 4.21 1.48 -11.67
CA GLU A 61 5.39 1.12 -12.46
C GLU A 61 5.06 0.11 -13.57
N ASN A 62 4.00 -0.67 -13.41
CA ASN A 62 3.54 -1.64 -14.41
C ASN A 62 3.13 -0.95 -15.72
N ARG A 63 3.62 -1.45 -16.85
CA ARG A 63 3.30 -0.91 -18.19
C ARG A 63 1.81 -0.93 -18.50
N ARG A 64 1.07 -1.92 -17.99
CA ARG A 64 -0.39 -2.02 -18.17
C ARG A 64 -1.13 -0.83 -17.58
N ASN A 65 -0.57 -0.21 -16.54
CA ASN A 65 -1.16 0.92 -15.82
C ASN A 65 -0.63 2.28 -16.32
N LYS A 66 0.06 2.32 -17.46
CA LYS A 66 0.69 3.55 -17.98
C LYS A 66 -0.32 4.70 -18.17
N SER A 67 -1.55 4.40 -18.58
CA SER A 67 -2.62 5.39 -18.74
C SER A 67 -3.01 6.10 -17.45
N LEU A 68 -2.87 5.44 -16.29
CA LEU A 68 -3.20 6.00 -14.97
C LEU A 68 -2.17 7.01 -14.46
N ARG A 69 -1.04 7.18 -15.16
CA ARG A 69 0.00 8.14 -14.78
C ARG A 69 -0.28 9.56 -15.25
N ASN A 70 -1.23 9.75 -16.17
CA ASN A 70 -1.62 11.08 -16.62
C ASN A 70 -2.71 11.61 -15.69
N PRO A 71 -2.47 12.70 -14.93
CA PRO A 71 -3.49 13.29 -14.07
C PRO A 71 -4.69 13.86 -14.84
N ASP A 72 -4.54 14.17 -16.13
CA ASP A 72 -5.58 14.80 -16.95
C ASP A 72 -6.51 13.78 -17.64
N ASN A 73 -6.31 12.48 -17.43
CA ASN A 73 -7.11 11.41 -18.06
C ASN A 73 -8.49 11.17 -17.38
N LEU A 74 -9.08 12.20 -16.75
CA LEU A 74 -10.36 12.13 -16.03
C LEU A 74 -11.57 12.32 -16.94
#